data_AF-A0A820XY92-F1
#
_entry.id   AF-A0A820XY92-F1
#
_cell.length_a   1.000
_cell.length_b   1.000
_cell.length_c   1.000
_cell.angle_alpha   90.00
_cell.angle_beta   90.00
_cell.angle_gamma   90.00
#
_symmetry.space_group_name_H-M   'P 1'
#
loop_
_entity.id
_entity.type
_entity.pdbx_description
1 polymer ?
#
loop_
_entity_poly.entity_id
_entity_poly.type
_entity_poly.pdbx_seq_one_letter_code
_entity_poly.pdbx_strand_id
1 'polypeptide(L)'
;MQYRHGGSEQNYFFERNEYIDCILRCLITYANKRVIVLSTFDPDCASILRRKQTLFPVLFLTQGEKSDSPQFLDVRTWSINIGLCFIVAEHLSGLAAPAIDIIADKDFVKHVKDNGKLLFIWGDEANDKDVSKCLIDLKVDGLIFDHAAELRDEQSTTENLFIAEEREELEVLNSFRERQLEIRHRQLLQELESLQTARETSNSSTAATNPPARSFGNIYSISEQCAIDSNFKDFM
;
A
#
# COMPACT_ATOMS: atom_id res chain seq x y z
N MET A 1 15.91 2.33 -22.53
CA MET A 1 14.71 2.62 -23.32
C MET A 1 15.13 3.20 -24.67
N GLN A 2 14.44 2.84 -25.76
CA GLN A 2 14.70 3.40 -27.08
C GLN A 2 13.98 4.73 -27.26
N TYR A 3 14.57 5.66 -28.00
CA TYR A 3 13.94 6.94 -28.35
C TYR A 3 13.12 6.84 -29.63
N ARG A 4 12.08 7.67 -29.74
CA ARG A 4 11.21 7.76 -30.91
C ARG A 4 11.95 8.16 -32.18
N HIS A 5 12.96 9.03 -32.06
CA HIS A 5 13.81 9.45 -33.17
C HIS A 5 14.98 8.50 -33.46
N GLY A 6 14.99 7.31 -32.84
CA GLY A 6 16.11 6.37 -32.89
C GLY A 6 17.21 6.67 -31.86
N GLY A 7 17.97 5.64 -31.51
CA GLY A 7 18.91 5.68 -30.39
C GLY A 7 18.32 5.05 -29.12
N SER A 8 19.17 4.87 -28.11
CA SER A 8 18.83 4.20 -26.85
C SER A 8 19.59 4.86 -25.70
N GLU A 9 18.93 5.02 -24.55
CA GLU A 9 19.62 5.35 -23.29
C GLU A 9 20.42 4.18 -22.73
N GLN A 10 20.05 2.96 -23.10
CA GLN A 10 20.73 1.76 -22.65
C GLN A 10 21.85 1.41 -23.63
N ASN A 11 23.09 1.51 -23.15
CA ASN A 11 24.28 1.07 -23.87
C ASN A 11 24.54 -0.44 -23.73
N TYR A 12 23.93 -1.09 -22.75
CA TYR A 12 24.06 -2.52 -22.47
C TYR A 12 22.69 -3.15 -22.26
N PHE A 13 22.47 -4.32 -22.87
CA PHE A 13 21.29 -5.13 -22.61
C PHE A 13 21.52 -5.92 -21.33
N PHE A 14 20.68 -5.71 -20.33
CA PHE A 14 20.62 -6.54 -19.13
C PHE A 14 19.23 -7.14 -19.02
N GLU A 15 19.17 -8.35 -18.49
CA GLU A 15 17.89 -9.02 -18.22
C GLU A 15 17.21 -8.26 -17.07
N ARG A 16 16.02 -7.70 -17.34
CA ARG A 16 15.33 -6.78 -16.43
C ARG A 16 14.92 -7.48 -15.13
N ASN A 17 14.54 -8.75 -15.19
CA ASN A 17 14.07 -9.51 -14.04
C ASN A 17 15.19 -9.64 -12.98
N GLU A 18 16.37 -10.09 -13.38
CA GLU A 18 17.57 -10.24 -12.55
C GLU A 18 18.07 -8.90 -12.01
N TYR A 19 18.05 -7.86 -12.85
CA TYR A 19 18.42 -6.50 -12.42
C TYR A 19 17.53 -6.01 -11.28
N ILE A 20 16.22 -6.16 -11.43
CA ILE A 20 15.25 -5.80 -10.38
C ILE A 20 15.43 -6.67 -9.14
N ASP A 21 15.70 -7.97 -9.26
CA ASP A 21 15.98 -8.83 -8.09
C ASP A 21 17.18 -8.34 -7.29
N CYS A 22 18.23 -7.91 -7.98
CA CYS A 22 19.41 -7.38 -7.32
C CYS A 22 19.08 -6.13 -6.50
N ILE A 23 18.31 -5.19 -7.07
CA ILE A 23 17.86 -3.98 -6.40
C ILE A 23 16.97 -4.32 -5.20
N LEU A 24 15.94 -5.15 -5.40
CA LEU A 24 15.00 -5.49 -4.34
C LEU A 24 15.67 -6.22 -3.16
N ARG A 25 16.58 -7.15 -3.45
CA ARG A 25 17.37 -7.81 -2.41
C ARG A 25 18.19 -6.81 -1.60
N CYS A 26 18.84 -5.85 -2.27
CA CYS A 26 19.58 -4.79 -1.59
C CYS A 26 18.66 -3.95 -0.69
N LEU A 27 17.52 -3.49 -1.23
CA LEU A 27 16.56 -2.68 -0.48
C LEU A 27 16.01 -3.43 0.72
N ILE A 28 15.50 -4.65 0.55
CA ILE A 28 14.94 -5.44 1.66
C ILE A 28 15.98 -5.69 2.75
N THR A 29 17.25 -5.91 2.38
CA THR A 29 18.33 -6.15 3.35
C THR A 29 18.71 -4.89 4.13
N TYR A 30 18.67 -3.71 3.49
CA TYR A 30 19.29 -2.49 4.04
C TYR A 30 18.34 -1.30 4.22
N ALA A 31 17.04 -1.42 3.89
CA ALA A 31 16.06 -0.32 4.00
C ALA A 31 15.89 0.15 5.44
N ASN A 32 15.85 -0.79 6.40
CA ASN A 32 15.56 -0.54 7.81
C ASN A 32 14.23 0.24 7.95
N LYS A 33 14.17 1.30 8.77
CA LYS A 33 12.94 2.09 9.02
C LYS A 33 12.69 3.23 8.01
N ARG A 34 13.43 3.27 6.90
CA ARG A 34 13.30 4.36 5.90
C ARG A 34 12.07 4.12 5.03
N VAL A 35 11.30 5.17 4.82
CA VAL A 35 10.27 5.19 3.76
C VAL A 35 10.99 5.27 2.42
N ILE A 36 10.77 4.27 1.57
CA ILE A 36 11.40 4.17 0.26
C ILE A 36 10.29 4.06 -0.79
N VAL A 37 10.33 4.96 -1.76
CA VAL A 37 9.47 4.93 -2.94
C VAL A 37 10.34 4.56 -4.13
N LEU A 38 9.89 3.58 -4.90
CA LEU A 38 10.55 3.17 -6.14
C LEU A 38 9.89 3.86 -7.31
N SER A 39 10.70 4.33 -8.25
CA SER A 39 10.18 5.05 -9.39
C SER A 39 11.02 4.76 -10.64
N THR A 40 10.37 4.75 -11.81
CA THR A 40 11.05 4.47 -13.08
C THR A 40 10.29 5.04 -14.28
N PHE A 41 11.05 5.40 -15.33
CA PHE A 41 10.52 5.71 -16.66
C PHE A 41 10.24 4.47 -17.51
N ASP A 42 10.78 3.29 -17.15
CA ASP A 42 10.59 2.06 -17.91
C ASP A 42 9.32 1.33 -17.41
N PRO A 43 8.24 1.32 -18.20
CA PRO A 43 6.97 0.72 -17.78
C PRO A 43 7.09 -0.79 -17.53
N ASP A 44 7.97 -1.51 -18.24
CA ASP A 44 8.16 -2.94 -17.99
C ASP A 44 8.86 -3.18 -16.64
N CYS A 45 9.81 -2.32 -16.28
CA CYS A 45 10.43 -2.35 -14.95
C CYS A 45 9.40 -2.03 -13.86
N ALA A 46 8.50 -1.06 -14.09
CA ALA A 46 7.43 -0.72 -13.14
C ALA A 46 6.49 -1.92 -12.89
N SER A 47 6.08 -2.61 -13.95
CA SER A 47 5.29 -3.84 -13.86
C SER A 47 6.01 -4.96 -13.10
N ILE A 48 7.30 -5.19 -13.39
CA ILE A 48 8.09 -6.21 -12.71
C ILE A 48 8.24 -5.88 -11.22
N LEU A 49 8.53 -4.62 -10.89
CA LEU A 49 8.63 -4.15 -9.50
C LEU A 49 7.33 -4.41 -8.75
N ARG A 50 6.17 -4.07 -9.32
CA ARG A 50 4.89 -4.27 -8.66
C ARG A 50 4.52 -5.75 -8.47
N ARG A 51 4.92 -6.61 -9.41
CA ARG A 51 4.63 -8.06 -9.32
C ARG A 51 5.53 -8.77 -8.31
N LYS A 52 6.77 -8.29 -8.13
CA LYS A 52 7.74 -8.91 -7.23
C LYS A 52 7.58 -8.50 -5.78
N GLN A 53 6.99 -7.33 -5.50
CA GLN A 53 6.85 -6.82 -4.16
C GLN A 53 5.66 -5.87 -4.03
N THR A 54 5.12 -5.76 -2.82
CA THR A 54 4.08 -4.78 -2.46
C THR A 54 4.50 -3.87 -1.30
N LEU A 55 5.72 -4.02 -0.79
CA LEU A 55 6.26 -3.31 0.38
C LEU A 55 6.60 -1.85 0.07
N PHE A 56 7.23 -1.59 -1.08
CA PHE A 56 7.64 -0.26 -1.50
C PHE A 56 6.64 0.27 -2.54
N PRO A 57 6.07 1.48 -2.34
CA PRO A 57 5.26 2.14 -3.35
C PRO A 57 6.03 2.27 -4.67
N VAL A 58 5.32 2.06 -5.78
CA VAL A 58 5.90 2.16 -7.12
C VAL A 58 5.22 3.31 -7.87
N LEU A 59 6.02 4.30 -8.25
CA LEU A 59 5.60 5.41 -9.10
C LEU A 59 6.11 5.20 -10.52
N PHE A 60 5.25 5.44 -11.51
CA PHE A 60 5.67 5.48 -12.91
C PHE A 60 5.94 6.92 -13.32
N LEU A 61 7.11 7.17 -13.93
CA LEU A 61 7.44 8.49 -14.47
C LEU A 61 6.98 8.55 -15.94
N THR A 62 6.05 9.45 -16.22
CA THR A 62 5.66 9.79 -17.59
C THR A 62 6.54 10.93 -18.11
N GLN A 63 6.83 10.94 -19.41
CA GLN A 63 7.54 12.06 -20.04
C GLN A 63 6.61 13.24 -20.35
N GLY A 64 5.29 13.03 -20.25
CA GLY A 64 4.30 14.03 -20.61
C GLY A 64 4.29 14.36 -22.11
N GLU A 65 3.35 15.20 -22.50
CA GLU A 65 3.20 15.60 -23.91
C GLU A 65 4.04 16.82 -24.24
N LYS A 66 4.27 17.69 -23.24
CA LYS A 66 4.82 19.03 -23.43
C LYS A 66 6.29 19.19 -23.04
N SER A 67 6.94 18.12 -22.60
CA SER A 67 8.38 18.16 -22.28
C SER A 67 9.23 18.29 -23.53
N ASP A 68 10.26 19.14 -23.47
CA ASP A 68 11.30 19.25 -24.51
C ASP A 68 12.26 18.05 -24.55
N SER A 69 12.09 17.09 -23.62
CA SER A 69 12.92 15.88 -23.55
C SER A 69 12.65 14.92 -24.71
N PRO A 70 13.67 14.20 -25.21
CA PRO A 70 13.48 13.16 -26.21
C PRO A 70 12.45 12.11 -25.80
N GLN A 71 11.37 11.99 -26.56
CA GLN A 71 10.33 10.99 -26.28
C GLN A 71 10.86 9.57 -26.49
N PHE A 72 10.52 8.68 -25.56
CA PHE A 72 10.73 7.24 -25.72
C PHE A 72 9.82 6.68 -26.81
N LEU A 73 10.22 5.56 -27.39
CA LEU A 73 9.43 4.84 -28.38
C LEU A 73 8.17 4.21 -27.76
N ASP A 74 8.20 3.94 -26.46
CA ASP A 74 7.08 3.31 -25.74
C ASP A 74 5.94 4.30 -25.51
N VAL A 75 4.77 4.00 -26.08
CA VAL A 75 3.58 4.86 -26.00
C VAL A 75 3.09 5.09 -24.57
N ARG A 76 3.42 4.21 -23.63
CA ARG A 76 3.00 4.33 -22.22
C ARG A 76 3.58 5.56 -21.53
N THR A 77 4.68 6.11 -22.05
CA THR A 77 5.36 7.28 -21.46
C THR A 77 4.91 8.60 -22.05
N TRP A 78 4.05 8.62 -23.08
CA TRP A 78 3.84 9.80 -23.94
C TRP A 78 2.91 10.85 -23.37
N SER A 79 2.05 10.50 -22.41
CA SER A 79 1.14 11.46 -21.80
C SER A 79 0.75 11.09 -20.39
N ILE A 80 0.18 12.06 -19.67
CA ILE A 80 -0.38 11.84 -18.34
C ILE A 80 -1.56 10.86 -18.42
N ASN A 81 -2.45 11.00 -19.41
CA ASN A 81 -3.62 10.13 -19.55
C ASN A 81 -3.22 8.68 -19.83
N ILE A 82 -2.31 8.43 -20.77
CA ILE A 82 -1.85 7.06 -21.07
C ILE A 82 -1.10 6.49 -19.86
N GLY A 83 -0.25 7.29 -19.21
CA GLY A 83 0.43 6.91 -17.98
C GLY A 83 -0.55 6.55 -16.87
N LEU A 84 -1.62 7.32 -16.68
CA LEU A 84 -2.67 7.06 -15.70
C LEU A 84 -3.39 5.73 -16.00
N CYS A 85 -3.78 5.49 -17.25
CA CYS A 85 -4.37 4.21 -17.65
C CYS A 85 -3.44 3.03 -17.33
N PHE A 86 -2.14 3.18 -17.60
CA PHE A 86 -1.14 2.16 -17.32
C PHE A 86 -1.00 1.88 -15.81
N ILE A 87 -0.86 2.91 -14.97
CA ILE A 87 -0.70 2.69 -13.52
C ILE A 87 -1.95 2.12 -12.85
N VAL A 88 -3.14 2.45 -13.38
CA VAL A 88 -4.40 1.86 -12.90
C VAL A 88 -4.44 0.39 -13.28
N ALA A 89 -4.10 0.04 -14.52
CA ALA A 89 -4.11 -1.35 -14.99
C ALA A 89 -3.07 -2.23 -14.29
N GLU A 90 -1.87 -1.72 -14.01
CA GLU A 90 -0.81 -2.46 -13.33
C GLU A 90 -0.87 -2.34 -11.81
N HIS A 91 -1.88 -1.67 -11.25
CA HIS A 91 -2.03 -1.44 -9.81
C HIS A 91 -0.79 -0.79 -9.15
N LEU A 92 -0.16 0.16 -9.83
CA LEU A 92 0.92 0.96 -9.24
C LEU A 92 0.36 2.00 -8.27
N SER A 93 1.23 2.54 -7.41
CA SER A 93 0.85 3.49 -6.36
C SER A 93 0.55 4.89 -6.91
N GLY A 94 1.25 5.31 -7.96
CA GLY A 94 1.05 6.66 -8.51
C GLY A 94 1.81 6.97 -9.77
N LEU A 95 1.62 8.21 -10.22
CA LEU A 95 2.25 8.80 -11.40
C LEU A 95 3.20 9.93 -10.96
N ALA A 96 4.33 10.04 -11.62
CA ALA A 96 5.21 11.18 -11.56
C ALA A 96 5.21 11.89 -12.93
N ALA A 97 4.72 13.13 -12.98
CA ALA A 97 4.49 13.87 -14.22
C ALA A 97 5.30 15.18 -14.29
N PRO A 98 5.66 15.65 -15.49
CA PRO A 98 6.32 16.94 -15.67
C PRO A 98 5.46 18.10 -15.18
N ALA A 99 6.08 19.10 -14.56
CA ALA A 99 5.43 20.31 -14.08
C ALA A 99 4.75 21.07 -15.22
N ILE A 100 5.40 21.16 -16.38
CA ILE A 100 4.86 21.86 -17.56
C ILE A 100 3.49 21.34 -18.02
N ASP A 101 3.26 20.03 -17.96
CA ASP A 101 1.97 19.45 -18.34
C ASP A 101 0.87 19.82 -17.33
N ILE A 102 1.18 19.82 -16.04
CA ILE A 102 0.25 20.15 -14.95
C ILE A 102 -0.07 21.65 -14.89
N ILE A 103 0.92 22.51 -15.16
CA ILE A 103 0.71 23.95 -15.24
C ILE A 103 -0.23 24.28 -16.39
N ALA A 104 -0.07 23.57 -17.52
CA ALA A 104 -0.86 23.81 -18.71
C ALA A 104 -2.28 23.25 -18.61
N ASP A 105 -2.48 22.16 -17.87
CA ASP A 105 -3.81 21.63 -17.55
C ASP A 105 -3.85 21.12 -16.10
N LYS A 106 -4.49 21.93 -15.25
CA LYS A 106 -4.60 21.66 -13.80
C LYS A 106 -5.63 20.57 -13.49
N ASP A 107 -6.52 20.24 -14.43
CA ASP A 107 -7.54 19.21 -14.22
C ASP A 107 -6.92 17.81 -14.09
N PHE A 108 -5.68 17.62 -14.58
CA PHE A 108 -4.93 16.40 -14.37
C PHE A 108 -4.75 16.03 -12.89
N VAL A 109 -4.60 17.03 -12.01
CA VAL A 109 -4.45 16.76 -10.57
C VAL A 109 -5.70 16.08 -10.02
N LYS A 110 -6.87 16.64 -10.34
CA LYS A 110 -8.15 16.04 -9.95
C LYS A 110 -8.34 14.67 -10.60
N HIS A 111 -8.01 14.55 -11.88
CA HIS A 111 -8.21 13.30 -12.63
C HIS A 111 -7.40 12.12 -12.08
N VAL A 112 -6.14 12.34 -11.72
CA VAL A 112 -5.28 11.31 -11.12
C VAL A 112 -5.79 10.93 -9.72
N LYS A 113 -6.18 11.92 -8.90
CA LYS A 113 -6.70 11.69 -7.55
C LYS A 113 -8.06 11.00 -7.52
N ASP A 114 -8.96 11.31 -8.46
CA ASP A 114 -10.25 10.64 -8.60
C ASP A 114 -10.08 9.12 -8.89
N ASN A 115 -8.94 8.70 -9.42
CA ASN A 115 -8.57 7.29 -9.62
C ASN A 115 -7.85 6.66 -8.42
N GLY A 116 -7.76 7.37 -7.28
CA GLY A 116 -7.07 6.90 -6.08
C GLY A 116 -5.58 6.68 -6.29
N LYS A 117 -4.96 7.51 -7.15
CA LYS A 117 -3.52 7.43 -7.45
C LYS A 117 -2.80 8.66 -6.91
N LEU A 118 -1.58 8.44 -6.46
CA LEU A 118 -0.68 9.51 -6.05
C LEU A 118 -0.15 10.27 -7.27
N LEU A 119 0.02 11.58 -7.12
CA LEU A 119 0.58 12.44 -8.15
C LEU A 119 1.79 13.22 -7.63
N PHE A 120 2.96 12.85 -8.16
CA PHE A 120 4.22 13.52 -7.93
C PHE A 120 4.56 14.40 -9.14
N ILE A 121 5.11 15.59 -8.90
CA ILE A 121 5.48 16.50 -9.98
C ILE A 121 7.00 16.67 -10.00
N TRP A 122 7.59 16.62 -11.19
CA TRP A 122 9.02 16.84 -11.42
C TRP A 122 9.24 17.82 -12.57
N GLY A 123 10.44 18.38 -12.71
CA GLY A 123 10.81 19.24 -13.83
C GLY A 123 11.38 20.58 -13.38
N ASP A 124 12.09 21.23 -14.28
CA ASP A 124 12.82 22.47 -13.98
C ASP A 124 11.87 23.61 -13.61
N GLU A 125 10.64 23.62 -14.13
CA GLU A 125 9.64 24.62 -13.81
C GLU A 125 9.23 24.56 -12.33
N ALA A 126 9.34 23.40 -11.68
CA ALA A 126 9.05 23.25 -10.26
C ALA A 126 10.08 23.96 -9.35
N ASN A 127 11.22 24.40 -9.90
CA ASN A 127 12.20 25.20 -9.17
C ASN A 127 11.77 26.68 -9.02
N ASP A 128 10.78 27.15 -9.80
CA ASP A 128 10.23 28.49 -9.64
C ASP A 128 9.31 28.57 -8.41
N LYS A 129 9.44 29.64 -7.62
CA LYS A 129 8.69 29.79 -6.34
C LYS A 129 7.20 30.00 -6.55
N ASP A 130 6.80 30.71 -7.59
CA ASP A 130 5.38 30.94 -7.88
C ASP A 130 4.73 29.67 -8.44
N VAL A 131 5.48 28.92 -9.26
CA VAL A 131 5.04 27.61 -9.78
C VAL A 131 4.91 26.58 -8.66
N SER A 132 5.95 26.39 -7.85
CA SER A 132 5.93 25.44 -6.74
C SER A 132 4.81 25.76 -5.75
N LYS A 133 4.60 27.03 -5.40
CA LYS A 133 3.46 27.45 -4.59
C LYS A 133 2.12 27.13 -5.24
N CYS A 134 1.97 27.39 -6.54
CA CYS A 134 0.77 27.01 -7.28
C CYS A 134 0.53 25.49 -7.24
N LEU A 135 1.56 24.66 -7.35
CA LEU A 135 1.44 23.20 -7.29
C LEU A 135 1.08 22.71 -5.88
N ILE A 136 1.63 23.33 -4.84
CA ILE A 136 1.26 23.07 -3.43
C ILE A 136 -0.21 23.43 -3.19
N ASP A 137 -0.67 24.57 -3.71
CA ASP A 137 -2.06 25.02 -3.60
C ASP A 137 -3.03 24.08 -4.34
N LEU A 138 -2.58 23.46 -5.43
CA LEU A 138 -3.30 22.40 -6.15
C LEU A 138 -3.34 21.06 -5.39
N LYS A 139 -2.68 20.97 -4.23
CA LYS A 139 -2.64 19.77 -3.38
C LYS A 139 -2.04 18.56 -4.09
N VAL A 140 -0.97 18.74 -4.86
CA VAL A 140 -0.20 17.58 -5.36
C VAL A 140 0.44 16.81 -4.21
N ASP A 141 0.69 15.52 -4.40
CA ASP A 141 1.13 14.60 -3.33
C ASP A 141 2.64 14.66 -3.08
N GLY A 142 3.40 15.11 -4.08
CA GLY A 142 4.83 15.34 -3.94
C GLY A 142 5.40 16.26 -5.02
N LEU A 143 6.44 16.99 -4.65
CA LEU A 143 7.24 17.84 -5.55
C LEU A 143 8.69 17.35 -5.54
N ILE A 144 9.25 17.12 -6.73
CA ILE A 144 10.63 16.70 -6.97
C ILE A 144 11.35 17.85 -7.67
N PHE A 145 12.23 18.53 -6.95
CA PHE A 145 12.93 19.73 -7.40
C PHE A 145 14.28 19.85 -6.67
N ASP A 146 15.21 20.65 -7.21
CA ASP A 146 16.60 20.66 -6.75
C ASP A 146 16.80 21.53 -5.50
N HIS A 147 16.09 22.65 -5.40
CA HIS A 147 16.29 23.67 -4.35
C HIS A 147 15.49 23.41 -3.05
N ALA A 148 15.44 22.16 -2.59
CA ALA A 148 14.64 21.75 -1.43
C ALA A 148 15.00 22.44 -0.10
N ALA A 149 16.17 23.06 0.01
CA ALA A 149 16.55 23.84 1.19
C ALA A 149 15.70 25.11 1.36
N GLU A 150 15.29 25.75 0.27
CA GLU A 150 14.61 27.06 0.32
C GLU A 150 13.16 26.99 0.77
N LEU A 151 12.49 25.84 0.56
CA LEU A 151 11.09 25.64 0.97
C LEU A 151 10.94 25.15 2.41
N ARG A 152 12.00 24.61 3.02
CA ARG A 152 11.96 24.07 4.39
C ARG A 152 11.76 25.14 5.46
N ASP A 153 12.19 26.38 5.19
CA ASP A 153 12.06 27.48 6.14
C ASP A 153 10.63 28.08 6.18
N GLU A 154 9.79 27.83 5.17
CA GLU A 154 8.44 28.42 5.06
C GLU A 154 7.30 27.45 5.44
N GLN A 155 7.47 26.13 5.31
CA GLN A 155 6.40 25.14 5.52
C GLN A 155 6.90 23.88 6.26
N SER A 156 7.03 23.96 7.59
CA SER A 156 7.58 22.88 8.43
C SER A 156 6.61 21.71 8.74
N THR A 157 5.65 21.41 7.89
CA THR A 157 4.63 20.36 8.15
C THR A 157 4.37 19.48 6.93
N THR A 158 5.42 18.98 6.27
CA THR A 158 5.26 17.83 5.37
C THR A 158 5.22 16.55 6.21
N GLU A 159 4.02 16.11 6.58
CA GLU A 159 3.80 14.73 7.03
C GLU A 159 4.08 13.77 5.87
N ASN A 160 4.71 12.63 6.15
CA ASN A 160 4.99 11.63 5.12
C ASN A 160 3.68 10.96 4.69
N LEU A 161 3.22 11.24 3.48
CA LEU A 161 1.94 10.73 2.94
C LEU A 161 1.81 9.21 3.04
N PHE A 162 2.87 8.46 2.72
CA PHE A 162 2.86 6.99 2.78
C PHE A 162 2.72 6.43 4.21
N ILE A 163 3.24 7.15 5.20
CA ILE A 163 3.04 6.76 6.61
C ILE A 163 1.59 7.06 7.02
N ALA A 164 1.02 8.16 6.53
CA ALA A 164 -0.37 8.51 6.79
C ALA A 164 -1.34 7.49 6.16
N GLU A 165 -1.11 7.07 4.91
CA GLU A 165 -1.89 6.05 4.22
C GLU A 165 -1.82 4.69 4.93
N GLU A 166 -0.61 4.20 5.25
CA GLU A 166 -0.45 2.94 5.97
C GLU A 166 -1.12 2.98 7.35
N ARG A 167 -1.07 4.14 8.03
CA ARG A 167 -1.76 4.33 9.31
C ARG A 167 -3.28 4.31 9.16
N GLU A 168 -3.83 4.95 8.14
CA GLU A 168 -5.28 4.94 7.87
C GLU A 168 -5.77 3.53 7.49
N GLU A 169 -5.04 2.81 6.65
CA GLU A 169 -5.34 1.41 6.31
C GLU A 169 -5.30 0.50 7.56
N LEU A 170 -4.28 0.67 8.42
CA LEU A 170 -4.18 -0.06 9.67
C LEU A 170 -5.31 0.29 10.64
N GLU A 171 -5.73 1.55 10.74
CA GLU A 171 -6.86 1.98 11.55
C GLU A 171 -8.17 1.35 11.05
N VAL A 172 -8.40 1.33 9.73
CA VAL A 172 -9.55 0.66 9.11
C VAL A 172 -9.52 -0.84 9.39
N LEU A 173 -8.38 -1.51 9.21
CA LEU A 173 -8.24 -2.94 9.45
C LEU A 173 -8.46 -3.30 10.93
N ASN A 174 -7.93 -2.48 11.85
CA ASN A 174 -8.12 -2.65 13.28
C ASN A 174 -9.59 -2.49 13.66
N SER A 175 -10.27 -1.46 13.13
CA SER A 175 -11.71 -1.27 13.36
C SER A 175 -12.55 -2.46 12.87
N PHE A 176 -12.16 -3.05 11.74
CA PHE A 176 -12.83 -4.25 11.23
C PHE A 176 -12.60 -5.46 12.14
N ARG A 177 -11.35 -5.67 12.59
CA ARG A 177 -10.99 -6.77 13.50
C ARG A 177 -11.75 -6.66 14.83
N GLU A 178 -11.82 -5.47 15.42
CA GLU A 178 -12.56 -5.22 16.66
C GLU A 178 -14.04 -5.58 16.50
N ARG A 179 -14.66 -5.15 15.40
CA ARG A 179 -16.06 -5.47 15.12
C ARG A 179 -16.32 -6.97 14.96
N GLN A 180 -15.38 -7.72 14.38
CA GLN A 180 -15.48 -9.18 14.29
C GLN A 180 -15.35 -9.85 15.67
N LEU A 181 -14.48 -9.34 16.53
CA LEU A 181 -14.33 -9.82 17.91
C LEU A 181 -15.60 -9.56 18.72
N GLU A 182 -16.22 -8.39 18.57
CA GLU A 182 -17.50 -8.07 19.23
C GLU A 182 -18.62 -9.01 18.82
N ILE A 183 -18.73 -9.33 17.52
CA ILE A 183 -19.71 -10.28 16.99
C ILE A 183 -19.50 -11.67 17.59
N ARG A 184 -18.25 -12.16 17.59
CA ARG A 184 -17.91 -13.47 18.15
C ARG A 184 -18.14 -13.54 19.65
N HIS A 185 -17.78 -12.48 20.39
CA HIS A 185 -18.03 -12.40 21.83
C HIS A 185 -19.54 -12.51 22.13
N ARG A 186 -20.37 -11.80 21.36
CA ARG A 186 -21.83 -11.85 21.53
C ARG A 186 -22.40 -13.23 21.25
N GLN A 187 -21.90 -13.92 20.23
CA GLN A 187 -22.30 -15.30 19.91
C GLN A 187 -21.95 -16.27 21.04
N LEU A 188 -20.73 -16.17 21.59
CA LEU A 188 -20.30 -17.01 22.71
C LEU A 188 -21.13 -16.79 23.97
N LEU A 189 -21.53 -15.54 24.27
CA LEU A 189 -22.42 -15.26 25.39
C LEU A 189 -23.79 -15.91 25.21
N GLN A 190 -24.38 -15.84 24.01
CA GLN A 190 -25.65 -16.51 23.72
C GLN A 190 -25.53 -18.03 23.84
N GLU A 191 -24.42 -18.61 23.39
CA GLU A 191 -24.16 -20.04 23.50
C GLU A 191 -24.01 -20.46 24.97
N LEU A 192 -23.26 -19.69 25.78
CA LEU A 192 -23.13 -19.92 27.22
C LEU A 192 -24.47 -19.82 27.95
N GLU A 193 -25.29 -18.82 27.65
CA GLU A 193 -26.65 -18.70 28.20
C GLU A 193 -27.50 -19.91 27.84
N SER A 194 -27.47 -20.35 26.59
CA SER A 194 -28.22 -21.53 26.14
C SER A 194 -27.81 -22.80 26.89
N LEU A 195 -26.51 -23.00 27.11
CA LEU A 195 -25.96 -24.13 27.86
C LEU A 195 -26.32 -24.06 29.35
N GLN A 196 -26.35 -22.87 29.95
CA GLN A 196 -26.79 -22.67 31.33
C GLN A 196 -28.28 -23.03 31.49
N THR A 197 -29.15 -22.54 30.61
CA THR A 197 -30.57 -22.93 30.62
C THR A 197 -30.79 -24.43 30.37
N ALA A 198 -30.00 -25.06 29.51
CA ALA A 198 -30.04 -26.52 29.29
C ALA A 198 -29.59 -27.32 30.55
N ARG A 199 -28.64 -26.77 31.31
CA ARG A 199 -28.18 -27.36 32.57
C ARG A 199 -29.21 -27.18 33.69
N GLU A 200 -29.89 -26.06 33.76
CA GLU A 200 -30.95 -25.80 34.75
C GLU A 200 -32.19 -26.65 34.49
N THR A 201 -32.57 -26.82 33.22
CA THR A 201 -33.67 -27.72 32.83
C THR A 201 -33.35 -29.19 33.11
N SER A 202 -32.10 -29.64 32.92
CA SER A 202 -31.67 -30.99 33.30
C SER A 202 -31.52 -31.21 34.82
N ASN A 203 -31.19 -30.16 35.59
CA ASN A 203 -31.23 -30.22 37.06
C ASN A 203 -32.65 -30.19 37.63
N SER A 204 -33.62 -29.58 36.94
CA SER A 204 -35.04 -29.59 37.36
C SER A 204 -35.75 -30.93 37.13
N SER A 205 -35.24 -31.76 36.22
CA SER A 205 -35.80 -33.09 35.92
C SER A 205 -35.20 -34.23 36.75
N THR A 206 -34.23 -33.96 37.64
CA THR A 206 -33.64 -34.94 38.58
C THR A 206 -34.24 -34.89 39.99
N ALA A 207 -35.30 -34.10 40.23
CA ALA A 207 -36.03 -34.10 41.50
C ALA A 207 -37.03 -35.27 41.68
N ALA A 208 -37.13 -36.20 40.71
CA ALA A 208 -37.99 -37.37 40.83
C ALA A 208 -37.19 -38.67 40.67
N THR A 209 -37.17 -39.43 41.77
CA THR A 209 -36.80 -40.85 41.92
C THR A 209 -35.31 -41.22 41.83
N ASN A 210 -34.73 -41.50 43.01
CA ASN A 210 -33.59 -42.41 43.16
C ASN A 210 -34.05 -43.87 42.94
N PRO A 211 -33.41 -44.65 42.06
CA PRO A 211 -33.26 -46.09 42.22
C PRO A 211 -31.81 -46.45 42.65
N PRO A 212 -31.59 -47.65 43.21
CA PRO A 212 -30.39 -47.95 43.97
C PRO A 212 -29.16 -48.21 43.09
N ALA A 213 -28.00 -48.09 43.73
CA ALA A 213 -26.66 -48.22 43.19
C ALA A 213 -26.45 -49.43 42.25
N ARG A 214 -25.79 -49.18 41.11
CA ARG A 214 -25.06 -50.19 40.35
C ARG A 214 -23.68 -49.65 39.95
N SER A 215 -22.67 -50.48 40.21
CA SER A 215 -21.29 -50.34 39.80
C SER A 215 -21.10 -50.48 38.29
N PHE A 216 -19.84 -50.34 37.84
CA PHE A 216 -19.27 -50.42 36.48
C PHE A 216 -19.27 -49.09 35.74
N GLY A 217 -18.17 -48.56 35.20
CA GLY A 217 -16.78 -49.00 35.10
C GLY A 217 -15.98 -47.88 34.38
N ASN A 218 -14.65 -47.88 34.56
CA ASN A 218 -13.70 -46.99 33.88
C ASN A 218 -14.03 -46.75 32.40
N ILE A 219 -13.74 -45.54 31.88
CA ILE A 219 -13.03 -45.34 30.60
C ILE A 219 -12.68 -43.84 30.36
N TYR A 220 -11.37 -43.61 30.27
CA TYR A 220 -10.55 -42.58 29.60
C TYR A 220 -10.73 -41.08 29.84
N SER A 221 -9.71 -40.52 30.52
CA SER A 221 -9.18 -39.19 30.28
C SER A 221 -8.53 -39.10 28.89
N ILE A 222 -8.79 -38.02 28.16
CA ILE A 222 -7.83 -37.47 27.19
C ILE A 222 -7.73 -35.97 27.47
N SER A 223 -6.56 -35.61 27.99
CA SER A 223 -6.00 -34.28 27.97
C SER A 223 -5.58 -33.93 26.54
N GLU A 224 -6.08 -32.81 26.00
CA GLU A 224 -5.36 -32.07 24.97
C GLU A 224 -5.22 -30.62 25.41
N GLN A 225 -4.06 -30.34 26.00
CA GLN A 225 -3.36 -29.08 25.82
C GLN A 225 -3.22 -28.83 24.31
N CYS A 226 -3.76 -27.73 23.80
CA CYS A 226 -3.20 -27.11 22.60
C CYS A 226 -2.65 -25.74 23.01
N ALA A 227 -1.35 -25.62 22.83
CA ALA A 227 -0.52 -24.54 23.30
C ALA A 227 -0.87 -23.21 22.61
N ILE A 228 -0.78 -22.16 23.41
CA ILE A 228 -0.63 -20.79 22.98
C ILE A 228 0.72 -20.69 22.28
N ASP A 229 0.73 -20.61 20.94
CA ASP A 229 1.90 -20.12 20.22
C ASP A 229 1.88 -18.59 20.23
N SER A 230 2.46 -18.06 21.30
CA SER A 230 2.92 -16.68 21.38
C SER A 230 4.20 -16.54 20.57
N ASN A 231 4.09 -16.20 19.29
CA ASN A 231 5.17 -15.63 18.50
C ASN A 231 4.60 -14.73 17.39
N PHE A 232 4.15 -13.54 17.81
CA PHE A 232 3.94 -12.41 16.92
C PHE A 232 4.31 -11.11 17.64
N LYS A 233 5.57 -11.03 18.07
CA LYS A 233 6.24 -9.80 18.49
C LYS A 233 7.67 -9.91 18.04
N ASP A 234 7.91 -9.45 16.81
CA ASP A 234 9.16 -8.82 16.37
C ASP A 234 9.00 -8.48 14.89
N PHE A 235 8.29 -7.39 14.61
CA PHE A 235 8.46 -6.56 13.42
C PHE A 235 7.67 -5.26 13.62
N MET A 236 8.33 -4.24 14.21
CA MET A 236 8.07 -2.79 14.09
C MET A 236 9.27 -2.01 14.63
#